data_AF-A0A0K1W2Y7-F1
#
_entry.id   AF-A0A0K1W2Y7-F1
#
_cell.length_a   1.000
_cell.length_b   1.000
_cell.length_c   1.000
_cell.angle_alpha   90.00
_cell.angle_beta   90.00
_cell.angle_gamma   90.00
#
_symmetry.space_group_name_H-M   'P 1'
#
loop_
_entity.id
_entity.type
_entity.pdbx_description
1 polymer ?
#
loop_
_entity_poly.entity_id
_entity_poly.type
_entity_poly.pdbx_seq_one_letter_code
_entity_poly.pdbx_strand_id
1 'polypeptide(L)'
;MEFEIGLGKNALMGSHNFIGIDWIGYTWNNKDGDRWHNNDYKSGTSNSGIESTIHYFTIGNSGDKNIIERIYSNTNWMKCYGSLEYQWENDFKLVIKCKVEVRVYASGLNAYWAKASSQLEIKNIIFA
;
A
#
# COMPACT_ATOMS: atom_id res chain seq x y z
N MET A 1 -7.68 -9.15 2.96
CA MET A 1 -8.49 -9.96 2.04
C MET A 1 -7.97 -11.39 2.07
N GLU A 2 -8.85 -12.37 2.10
CA GLU A 2 -8.50 -13.79 2.22
C GLU A 2 -9.09 -14.54 1.03
N PHE A 3 -8.33 -15.49 0.48
CA PHE A 3 -8.72 -16.31 -0.66
C PHE A 3 -8.54 -17.79 -0.33
N GLU A 4 -9.59 -18.56 -0.59
CA GLU A 4 -9.52 -20.02 -0.58
C GLU A 4 -9.19 -20.53 -1.98
N ILE A 5 -8.06 -21.24 -2.09
CA ILE A 5 -7.53 -21.76 -3.34
C ILE A 5 -7.76 -23.26 -3.37
N GLY A 6 -8.84 -23.70 -4.04
CA GLY A 6 -9.31 -25.08 -3.94
C GLY A 6 -8.31 -26.16 -4.37
N LEU A 7 -7.44 -25.87 -5.34
CA LEU A 7 -6.41 -26.82 -5.80
C LEU A 7 -5.07 -26.70 -5.04
N GLY A 8 -4.99 -25.78 -4.08
CA GLY A 8 -3.79 -25.53 -3.28
C GLY A 8 -2.74 -24.69 -4.01
N LYS A 9 -1.71 -24.30 -3.25
CA LYS A 9 -0.64 -23.40 -3.66
C LYS A 9 0.16 -23.99 -4.81
N ASN A 10 0.53 -25.26 -4.73
CA ASN A 10 1.37 -25.90 -5.75
C ASN A 10 0.69 -25.96 -7.13
N ALA A 11 -0.62 -26.24 -7.18
CA ALA A 11 -1.36 -26.25 -8.43
C ALA A 11 -1.47 -24.83 -9.02
N LEU A 12 -1.71 -23.83 -8.16
CA LEU A 12 -1.75 -22.43 -8.58
C LEU A 12 -0.40 -21.96 -9.13
N MET A 13 0.70 -22.32 -8.45
CA MET A 13 2.08 -22.08 -8.89
C MET A 13 2.43 -22.79 -10.21
N GLY A 14 1.83 -23.94 -10.49
CA GLY A 14 2.00 -24.63 -11.76
C GLY A 14 1.34 -23.91 -12.94
N SER A 15 0.39 -23.01 -12.68
CA SER A 15 -0.38 -22.29 -13.69
C SER A 15 -0.01 -20.81 -13.79
N HIS A 16 0.48 -20.21 -12.70
CA HIS A 16 0.76 -18.77 -12.58
C HIS A 16 2.06 -18.57 -11.80
N ASN A 17 2.86 -17.58 -12.20
CA ASN A 17 4.14 -17.26 -11.56
C ASN A 17 4.04 -16.07 -10.61
N PHE A 18 3.02 -15.23 -10.78
CA PHE A 18 2.88 -13.96 -10.10
C PHE A 18 1.45 -13.71 -9.60
N ILE A 19 1.37 -12.90 -8.54
CA ILE A 19 0.16 -12.25 -8.08
C ILE A 19 0.35 -10.75 -8.29
N GLY A 20 -0.44 -10.18 -9.19
CA GLY A 20 -0.56 -8.74 -9.40
C GLY A 20 -1.62 -8.15 -8.47
N ILE A 21 -1.26 -7.13 -7.70
CA ILE A 21 -2.18 -6.35 -6.87
C ILE A 21 -2.32 -4.96 -7.50
N ASP A 22 -3.49 -4.66 -8.05
CA ASP A 22 -3.82 -3.34 -8.57
C ASP A 22 -4.26 -2.43 -7.43
N TRP A 23 -3.57 -1.30 -7.26
CA TRP A 23 -3.78 -0.43 -6.12
C TRP A 23 -3.62 1.05 -6.49
N ILE A 24 -4.26 1.90 -5.68
CA ILE A 24 -4.06 3.34 -5.66
C ILE A 24 -4.09 3.83 -4.22
N GLY A 25 -3.30 4.86 -3.94
CA GLY A 25 -3.20 5.45 -2.61
C GLY A 25 -3.45 6.94 -2.64
N TYR A 26 -3.86 7.47 -1.49
CA TYR A 26 -4.04 8.89 -1.25
C TYR A 26 -3.45 9.25 0.11
N THR A 27 -2.73 10.36 0.18
CA THR A 27 -2.26 10.93 1.45
C THR A 27 -2.53 12.41 1.52
N TRP A 28 -2.60 12.91 2.74
CA TRP A 28 -2.73 14.31 3.05
C TRP A 28 -1.82 14.69 4.21
N ASN A 29 -1.21 15.87 4.14
CA ASN A 29 -0.61 16.53 5.29
C ASN A 29 -0.80 18.05 5.16
N ASN A 30 -0.60 18.79 6.26
CA ASN A 30 -0.75 20.25 6.23
C ASN A 30 0.22 20.99 5.30
N LYS A 31 1.37 20.39 4.97
CA LYS A 31 2.44 21.08 4.25
C LYS A 31 2.19 21.09 2.74
N ASP A 32 1.85 19.93 2.19
CA ASP A 32 1.72 19.73 0.74
C ASP A 32 0.32 19.32 0.30
N GLY A 33 -0.64 19.26 1.23
CA GLY A 33 -2.03 18.92 0.94
C GLY A 33 -2.19 17.51 0.39
N ASP A 34 -3.14 17.37 -0.52
CA ASP A 34 -3.51 16.14 -1.21
C ASP A 34 -2.36 15.60 -2.08
N ARG A 35 -2.02 14.32 -1.94
CA ARG A 35 -1.10 13.61 -2.84
C ARG A 35 -1.63 12.23 -3.17
N TRP A 36 -1.47 11.85 -4.42
CA TRP A 36 -1.90 10.57 -4.98
C TRP A 36 -0.70 9.68 -5.23
N HIS A 37 -0.86 8.38 -4.95
CA HIS A 37 0.20 7.38 -4.98
C HIS A 37 -0.16 6.21 -5.88
N ASN A 38 0.83 5.75 -6.62
CA ASN A 38 0.82 4.48 -7.35
C ASN A 38 2.28 3.93 -7.37
N ASN A 39 2.57 2.90 -8.17
CA ASN A 39 3.91 2.29 -8.21
C ASN A 39 5.01 3.27 -8.66
N ASP A 40 4.67 4.18 -9.57
CA ASP A 40 5.61 5.14 -10.16
C ASP A 40 5.79 6.38 -9.28
N TYR A 41 4.79 6.72 -8.47
CA TYR A 41 4.75 7.90 -7.61
C TYR A 41 4.61 7.53 -6.13
N LYS A 42 5.53 6.73 -5.59
CA LYS A 42 5.50 6.29 -4.18
C LYS A 42 5.51 7.43 -3.17
N SER A 43 6.25 8.51 -3.45
CA SER A 43 6.26 9.73 -2.61
C SER A 43 5.09 10.68 -2.85
N GLY A 44 4.25 10.36 -3.84
CA GLY A 44 3.01 11.05 -4.14
C GLY A 44 3.16 12.23 -5.09
N THR A 45 2.10 12.48 -5.87
CA THR A 45 1.98 13.63 -6.79
C THR A 45 0.70 14.42 -6.51
N SER A 46 0.69 15.71 -6.84
CA SER A 46 -0.52 16.55 -6.75
C SER A 46 -1.49 16.31 -7.91
N ASN A 47 -1.11 15.53 -8.92
CA ASN A 47 -2.00 15.15 -10.01
C ASN A 47 -3.04 14.14 -9.49
N SER A 48 -4.30 14.57 -9.39
CA SER A 48 -5.42 13.72 -8.96
C SER A 48 -5.90 12.72 -10.00
N GLY A 49 -5.42 12.82 -11.25
CA GLY A 49 -5.79 11.92 -12.33
C GLY A 49 -4.87 10.72 -12.51
N ILE A 50 -3.98 10.40 -11.56
CA ILE A 50 -3.17 9.18 -11.69
C ILE A 50 -4.04 7.93 -11.57
N GLU A 51 -3.81 6.97 -12.45
CA GLU A 51 -4.50 5.69 -12.41
C GLU A 51 -3.84 4.73 -11.42
N SER A 52 -4.60 3.69 -11.04
CA SER A 52 -4.06 2.59 -10.25
C SER A 52 -3.03 1.82 -11.06
N THR A 53 -2.11 1.17 -10.37
CA THR A 53 -1.04 0.39 -11.01
C THR A 53 -0.88 -0.95 -10.32
N ILE A 54 -0.43 -1.95 -11.07
CA ILE A 54 -0.27 -3.31 -10.57
C ILE A 54 1.13 -3.53 -10.04
N HIS A 55 1.24 -3.93 -8.77
CA HIS A 55 2.48 -4.47 -8.21
C HIS A 55 2.48 -5.99 -8.23
N TYR A 56 3.54 -6.61 -8.76
CA TYR A 56 3.65 -8.06 -8.87
C TYR A 56 4.52 -8.64 -7.77
N PHE A 57 4.02 -9.72 -7.17
CA PHE A 57 4.77 -10.59 -6.28
C PHE A 57 4.90 -11.98 -6.91
N THR A 58 6.06 -12.62 -6.79
CA THR A 58 6.21 -14.04 -7.18
C THR A 58 5.34 -14.89 -6.28
N ILE A 59 4.44 -15.72 -6.82
CA ILE A 59 3.37 -16.37 -6.06
C ILE A 59 3.83 -17.30 -4.92
N GLY A 60 5.04 -17.87 -5.05
CA GLY A 60 5.52 -18.93 -4.17
C GLY A 60 6.02 -18.49 -2.80
N ASN A 61 6.22 -17.19 -2.58
CA ASN A 61 7.20 -16.72 -1.59
C ASN A 61 6.73 -15.92 -0.37
N SER A 62 5.49 -15.50 -0.13
CA SER A 62 5.22 -14.35 0.75
C SER A 62 6.07 -13.10 0.42
N GLY A 63 5.57 -11.92 0.75
CA GLY A 63 6.30 -10.70 0.43
C GLY A 63 5.61 -9.46 0.93
N ASP A 64 6.41 -8.46 1.24
CA ASP A 64 5.96 -7.14 1.58
C ASP A 64 6.56 -6.11 0.62
N LYS A 65 5.79 -5.06 0.34
CA LYS A 65 6.25 -3.94 -0.45
C LYS A 65 5.73 -2.64 0.11
N ASN A 66 6.66 -1.74 0.45
CA ASN A 66 6.32 -0.34 0.65
C ASN A 66 5.95 0.31 -0.69
N ILE A 67 4.75 0.87 -0.72
CA ILE A 67 4.12 1.48 -1.89
C ILE A 67 3.75 2.95 -1.68
N ILE A 68 3.63 3.40 -0.42
CA ILE A 68 3.42 4.81 -0.07
C ILE A 68 4.52 5.21 0.91
N GLU A 69 5.31 6.22 0.54
CA GLU A 69 6.35 6.79 1.39
C GLU A 69 6.35 8.32 1.29
N ARG A 70 5.51 8.95 2.13
CA ARG A 70 5.44 10.42 2.23
C ARG A 70 5.91 10.89 3.58
N ILE A 71 6.97 11.66 3.58
CA ILE A 71 7.62 12.17 4.79
C ILE A 71 7.74 13.69 4.67
N TYR A 72 7.05 14.40 5.57
CA TYR A 72 7.37 15.80 5.86
C TYR A 72 8.03 15.85 7.25
N SER A 73 9.30 16.26 7.31
CA SER A 73 10.09 16.22 8.53
C SER A 73 10.85 17.52 8.77
N ASN A 74 10.50 18.23 9.85
CA ASN A 74 11.26 19.33 10.45
C ASN A 74 11.06 19.27 11.98
N THR A 75 11.08 20.40 12.70
CA THR A 75 10.71 20.45 14.14
C THR A 75 9.35 19.81 14.43
N ASN A 76 8.39 20.03 13.52
CA ASN A 76 7.13 19.29 13.45
C ASN A 76 7.21 18.35 12.25
N TRP A 77 6.61 17.16 12.35
CA TRP A 77 6.66 16.17 11.29
C TRP A 77 5.34 15.43 11.11
N MET A 78 5.07 15.05 9.86
CA MET A 78 3.90 14.31 9.42
C MET A 78 4.36 13.24 8.43
N LYS A 79 4.04 11.98 8.73
CA LYS A 79 4.50 10.83 7.96
C LYS A 79 3.31 9.96 7.61
N CYS A 80 3.24 9.56 6.34
CA CYS A 80 2.26 8.61 5.83
C CYS A 80 3.01 7.49 5.12
N TYR A 81 2.77 6.27 5.58
CA TYR A 81 3.32 5.06 5.00
C TYR A 81 2.19 4.12 4.59
N GLY A 82 2.46 3.31 3.58
CA GLY A 82 1.56 2.28 3.11
C GLY A 82 2.33 1.11 2.53
N SER A 83 1.90 -0.09 2.86
CA SER A 83 2.49 -1.32 2.32
C SER A 83 1.43 -2.33 1.92
N LEU A 84 1.79 -3.10 0.89
CA LEU A 84 1.11 -4.33 0.50
C LEU A 84 1.90 -5.49 1.07
N GLU A 85 1.20 -6.42 1.68
CA GLU A 85 1.76 -7.69 2.14
C GLU A 85 0.92 -8.82 1.56
N TYR A 86 1.59 -9.85 1.09
CA TYR A 86 0.94 -11.10 0.71
C TYR A 86 1.63 -12.25 1.44
N GLN A 87 0.84 -13.22 1.87
CA GLN A 87 1.34 -14.42 2.52
C GLN A 87 0.41 -15.61 2.29
N TRP A 88 0.99 -16.80 2.22
CA TRP A 88 0.24 -18.05 2.36
C TRP A 88 0.13 -18.40 3.85
N GLU A 89 -1.09 -18.57 4.36
CA GLU A 89 -1.29 -19.07 5.73
C GLU A 89 -1.17 -20.58 5.80
N ASN A 90 -1.57 -21.27 4.72
CA ASN A 90 -1.39 -22.70 4.50
C ASN A 90 -1.49 -22.98 2.98
N ASP A 91 -1.50 -24.25 2.58
CA ASP A 91 -1.55 -24.64 1.17
C ASP A 91 -2.82 -24.15 0.44
N PHE A 92 -3.92 -23.93 1.14
CA PHE A 92 -5.22 -23.59 0.55
C PHE A 92 -5.67 -22.15 0.83
N LYS A 93 -4.91 -21.38 1.61
CA LYS A 93 -5.32 -20.04 2.04
C LYS A 93 -4.25 -18.99 1.75
N LEU A 94 -4.58 -18.06 0.87
CA LEU A 94 -3.79 -16.89 0.52
C LEU A 94 -4.37 -15.65 1.21
N VAL A 95 -3.53 -14.85 1.84
CA VAL A 95 -3.93 -13.62 2.53
C VAL A 95 -3.16 -12.44 1.97
N ILE A 96 -3.90 -11.41 1.56
CA ILE A 96 -3.38 -10.12 1.12
C ILE A 96 -3.79 -9.05 2.13
N LYS A 97 -2.83 -8.29 2.64
CA LYS A 97 -3.02 -7.23 3.62
C LYS A 97 -2.56 -5.90 3.07
N CYS A 98 -3.33 -4.86 3.39
CA CYS A 98 -2.92 -3.48 3.28
C CYS A 98 -2.60 -2.97 4.67
N LYS A 99 -1.43 -2.35 4.82
CA LYS A 99 -1.09 -1.64 6.05
C LYS A 99 -0.95 -0.17 5.70
N VAL A 100 -1.64 0.66 6.47
CA VAL A 100 -1.53 2.11 6.40
C VAL A 100 -1.07 2.59 7.76
N GLU A 101 -0.02 3.41 7.77
CA GLU A 101 0.49 4.00 8.99
C GLU A 101 0.61 5.51 8.82
N VAL A 102 0.04 6.23 9.77
CA VAL A 102 0.11 7.69 9.82
C VAL A 102 0.70 8.09 11.16
N ARG A 103 1.76 8.90 11.14
CA ARG A 103 2.39 9.43 12.34
C ARG A 103 2.46 10.95 12.25
N VAL A 104 2.12 11.62 13.33
CA VAL A 104 2.16 13.08 13.44
C VAL A 104 2.82 13.48 14.75
N TYR A 105 3.67 14.50 14.69
CA TYR A 105 4.26 15.14 15.85
C TYR A 105 4.37 16.63 15.62
N ALA A 106 3.98 17.41 16.62
CA ALA A 106 4.20 18.84 16.63
C ALA A 106 4.28 19.36 18.08
N SER A 107 5.07 20.40 18.30
CA SER A 107 5.26 21.02 19.61
C SER A 107 4.37 22.24 19.84
N GLY A 108 3.90 22.41 21.08
CA GLY A 108 3.18 23.60 21.54
C GLY A 108 1.93 23.93 20.72
N LEU A 109 1.78 25.21 20.36
CA LEU A 109 0.66 25.71 19.54
C LEU A 109 0.56 25.01 18.17
N ASN A 110 1.63 24.37 17.70
CA ASN A 110 1.59 23.68 16.43
C ASN A 110 0.85 22.34 16.45
N ALA A 111 0.65 21.76 17.64
CA ALA A 111 -0.12 20.55 17.80
C ALA A 111 -1.59 20.73 17.38
N TYR A 112 -2.15 21.93 17.58
CA TYR A 112 -3.55 22.22 17.23
C TYR A 112 -3.84 22.05 15.75
N TRP A 113 -2.89 22.44 14.87
CA TRP A 113 -3.09 22.34 13.43
C TRP A 113 -2.51 21.07 12.84
N ALA A 114 -1.63 20.34 13.54
CA ALA A 114 -0.92 19.17 13.02
C ALA A 114 -1.86 18.00 12.64
N LYS A 115 -1.93 17.69 11.34
CA LYS A 115 -2.79 16.63 10.82
C LYS A 115 -2.14 15.95 9.61
N ALA A 116 -2.37 14.64 9.51
CA ALA A 116 -2.05 13.82 8.37
C ALA A 116 -3.12 12.73 8.21
N SER A 117 -3.30 12.25 6.99
CA SER A 117 -4.16 11.10 6.70
C SER A 117 -3.61 10.31 5.53
N SER A 118 -3.94 9.04 5.48
CA SER A 118 -3.55 8.15 4.40
C SER A 118 -4.68 7.15 4.16
N GLN A 119 -4.89 6.81 2.90
CA GLN A 119 -5.83 5.82 2.44
C GLN A 119 -5.16 5.00 1.35
N LEU A 120 -5.47 3.70 1.34
CA LEU A 120 -4.99 2.75 0.35
C LEU A 120 -6.18 1.91 -0.11
N GLU A 121 -6.31 1.75 -1.42
CA GLU A 121 -7.37 0.98 -2.05
C GLU A 121 -6.75 -0.09 -2.95
N ILE A 122 -7.21 -1.34 -2.78
CA ILE A 122 -6.97 -2.41 -3.74
C ILE A 122 -8.17 -2.44 -4.67
N LYS A 123 -7.93 -2.26 -5.96
CA LYS A 123 -8.98 -2.31 -6.98
C LYS A 123 -9.18 -3.71 -7.53
N ASN A 124 -8.09 -4.44 -7.75
CA ASN A 124 -8.14 -5.77 -8.33
C ASN A 124 -6.95 -6.63 -7.92
N ILE A 125 -7.13 -7.94 -8.03
CA ILE A 125 -6.09 -8.95 -7.82
C ILE A 125 -6.08 -9.87 -9.04
N ILE A 126 -4.88 -10.06 -9.60
CA ILE A 126 -4.65 -10.74 -10.87
C ILE A 126 -3.65 -11.86 -10.62
N PHE A 127 -3.96 -13.06 -11.09
CA PHE A 127 -2.99 -14.15 -11.14
C PHE A 127 -2.41 -14.19 -12.56
N ALA A 128 -1.08 -14.18 -12.70
CA ALA A 128 -0.36 -14.08 -13.97
C ALA A 128 0.82 -15.05 -14.08
#